data_AF-E2A1S5-F1
#
_entry.id   AF-E2A1S5-F1
#
_cell.length_a   1.000
_cell.length_b   1.000
_cell.length_c   1.000
_cell.angle_alpha   90.00
_cell.angle_beta   90.00
_cell.angle_gamma   90.00
#
_symmetry.space_group_name_H-M   'P 1'
#
loop_
_entity.id
_entity.type
_entity.pdbx_description
1 polymer ?
#
loop_
_entity_poly.entity_id
_entity_poly.type
_entity_poly.pdbx_seq_one_letter_code
_entity_poly.pdbx_strand_id
1 'polypeptide(L)' 'IKAPPFWPEEPELWFAQLEGQFTLGGITQDATKYLYVIAHIETKYAREVRDIITQP' A
#
# COMPACT_ATOMS: atom_id res chain seq x y z
N ILE A 1 2.71 11.15 -2.69
CA ILE A 1 3.50 10.38 -3.68
C ILE A 1 2.64 10.03 -4.89
N LYS A 2 3.25 9.78 -6.05
CA LYS A 2 2.52 9.24 -7.21
C LYS A 2 2.60 7.71 -7.15
N ALA A 3 1.65 7.10 -6.44
CA ALA A 3 1.60 5.66 -6.32
C ALA A 3 1.10 5.03 -7.65
N PRO A 4 1.67 3.90 -8.08
CA PRO A 4 1.11 3.12 -9.18
C PRO A 4 -0.25 2.51 -8.78
N PRO A 5 -1.12 2.18 -9.75
CA PRO A 5 -2.30 1.37 -9.48
C PRO A 5 -1.88 0.03 -8.85
N PHE A 6 -2.72 -0.54 -7.98
CA PHE A 6 -2.44 -1.82 -7.35
C PHE A 6 -2.36 -2.96 -8.38
N TRP A 7 -1.38 -3.86 -8.20
CA TRP A 7 -1.14 -5.02 -9.07
C TRP A 7 -1.44 -6.31 -8.30
N PRO A 8 -2.68 -6.83 -8.35
CA PRO A 8 -3.08 -8.02 -7.60
C PRO A 8 -2.34 -9.29 -8.05
N GLU A 9 -1.85 -9.34 -9.29
CA GLU A 9 -1.07 -10.45 -9.84
C GLU A 9 0.39 -10.45 -9.34
N GLU A 10 0.93 -9.29 -8.98
CA GLU A 10 2.32 -9.11 -8.51
C GLU A 10 2.40 -8.10 -7.33
N PRO A 11 1.75 -8.38 -6.18
CA PRO A 11 1.65 -7.43 -5.08
C PRO A 11 3.01 -7.10 -4.46
N GLU A 12 3.92 -8.07 -4.40
CA GLU A 12 5.27 -7.89 -3.85
C GLU A 12 6.09 -6.86 -4.65
N LEU A 13 6.02 -6.93 -5.98
CA LEU A 13 6.69 -5.98 -6.86
C LEU A 13 6.08 -4.58 -6.73
N TRP A 14 4.75 -4.51 -6.64
CA TRP A 14 4.04 -3.25 -6.40
C TRP A 14 4.46 -2.59 -5.08
N PHE A 15 4.55 -3.36 -3.99
CA PHE A 15 5.03 -2.87 -2.70
C PHE A 15 6.47 -2.36 -2.78
N ALA A 16 7.37 -3.09 -3.44
CA ALA A 16 8.77 -2.67 -3.61
C ALA A 16 8.87 -1.32 -4.35
N GLN A 17 8.06 -1.12 -5.39
CA GLN A 17 8.01 0.16 -6.10
C GLN A 17 7.41 1.28 -5.24
N LEU A 18 6.38 0.97 -4.45
CA LEU A 18 5.74 1.92 -3.54
C LEU A 18 6.68 2.37 -2.40
N GLU A 19 7.47 1.45 -1.83
CA GLU A 19 8.51 1.76 -0.84
C GLU A 19 9.59 2.71 -1.39
N GLY A 20 9.96 2.55 -2.67
CA GLY A 20 10.81 3.51 -3.36
C GLY A 20 10.18 4.91 -3.43
N GLN A 21 8.88 5.00 -3.70
CA GLN A 21 8.15 6.28 -3.71
C GLN A 21 8.07 6.90 -2.32
N PHE A 22 7.86 6.11 -1.26
CA PHE A 22 7.89 6.61 0.11
C PHE A 22 9.26 7.20 0.45
N THR A 23 10.34 6.48 0.12
CA THR A 23 11.71 6.95 0.32
C THR A 23 11.97 8.27 -0.39
N LEU A 24 11.62 8.37 -1.68
CA LEU A 24 11.76 9.61 -2.46
C LEU A 24 10.90 10.76 -1.91
N GLY A 25 9.74 10.44 -1.35
CA GLY A 25 8.82 11.40 -0.72
C GLY A 25 9.16 11.75 0.73
N GLY A 26 10.22 11.19 1.32
CA GLY A 26 10.56 11.39 2.72
C GLY A 26 9.53 10.81 3.71
N ILE A 27 8.71 9.84 3.28
CA ILE A 27 7.70 9.19 4.11
C ILE A 27 8.36 8.02 4.84
N THR A 28 8.63 8.23 6.12
CA THR A 28 9.32 7.25 6.98
C THR A 28 8.43 6.64 8.05
N GLN A 29 7.31 7.28 8.37
CA GLN A 29 6.39 6.79 9.38
C GLN A 29 5.52 5.65 8.83
N ASP A 30 5.59 4.49 9.48
CA ASP A 30 4.86 3.29 9.05
C ASP A 30 3.33 3.51 9.00
N ALA A 31 2.78 4.26 9.96
CA ALA A 31 1.36 4.63 9.94
C ALA A 31 0.97 5.38 8.66
N THR A 32 1.84 6.30 8.19
CA THR A 32 1.61 7.04 6.95
C THR A 32 1.73 6.13 5.73
N LYS A 33 2.73 5.23 5.70
CA LYS A 33 2.88 4.23 4.63
C LYS A 33 1.66 3.31 4.53
N TYR A 34 1.21 2.79 5.67
CA TYR A 34 0.02 1.95 5.80
C TYR A 34 -1.22 2.64 5.22
N LEU A 35 -1.46 3.91 5.59
CA LEU A 35 -2.58 4.69 5.06
C LEU A 35 -2.51 4.86 3.54
N TYR A 36 -1.32 5.08 2.99
CA TYR A 36 -1.14 5.13 1.53
C TYR A 36 -1.46 3.78 0.88
N VAL A 37 -1.01 2.66 1.45
CA VAL A 37 -1.25 1.32 0.93
C VAL A 37 -2.76 1.04 0.87
N ILE A 38 -3.48 1.17 1.99
CA ILE A 38 -4.91 0.85 2.04
C ILE A 38 -5.75 1.75 1.12
N ALA A 39 -5.31 2.99 0.89
CA ALA A 39 -6.01 3.91 -0.02
C ALA A 39 -5.89 3.51 -1.50
N HIS A 40 -4.91 2.67 -1.86
CA HIS A 40 -4.68 2.23 -3.24
C HIS A 40 -5.16 0.81 -3.53
N ILE A 41 -5.54 0.04 -2.51
CA ILE A 41 -6.09 -1.31 -2.67
C ILE A 41 -7.60 -1.20 -2.94
N GLU A 42 -8.05 -1.75 -4.07
CA GLU A 42 -9.48 -1.80 -4.40
C GLU A 42 -10.27 -2.64 -3.38
N THR A 43 -11.53 -2.25 -3.12
CA THR A 43 -12.40 -2.91 -2.12
C THR A 43 -12.48 -4.43 -2.28
N LYS A 44 -12.46 -4.95 -3.52
CA LYS A 44 -12.49 -6.40 -3.79
C LYS A 44 -11.30 -7.14 -3.18
N TYR A 45 -10.11 -6.54 -3.20
CA TYR A 45 -8.86 -7.12 -2.66
C TYR A 45 -8.69 -6.79 -1.18
N ALA A 46 -9.12 -5.60 -0.75
CA ALA A 46 -9.10 -5.21 0.67
C ALA A 46 -9.93 -6.16 1.55
N ARG A 47 -10.94 -6.83 0.98
CA ARG A 47 -11.72 -7.88 1.66
C ARG A 47 -10.88 -9.09 2.05
N GLU A 48 -9.85 -9.43 1.28
CA GLU A 48 -8.98 -10.58 1.58
C GLU A 48 -8.08 -10.33 2.79
N VAL A 49 -7.77 -9.05 3.06
CA VAL A 49 -6.93 -8.59 4.18
C VAL A 49 -7.72 -7.73 5.17
N ARG A 50 -9.03 -7.98 5.30
CA ARG A 50 -9.94 -7.15 6.10
C ARG A 50 -9.53 -7.08 7.56
N ASP A 51 -9.10 -8.20 8.12
CA ASP A 51 -8.64 -8.31 9.50
C ASP A 51 -7.44 -7.39 9.75
N ILE A 52 -6.45 -7.40 8.86
CA ILE A 52 -5.29 -6.50 8.90
C ILE A 52 -5.74 -5.03 8.84
N ILE A 53 -6.71 -4.71 7.98
CA ILE A 53 -7.17 -3.32 7.82
C ILE A 53 -7.98 -2.81 9.02
N THR A 54 -8.79 -3.69 9.61
CA THR A 54 -9.73 -3.34 10.70
C THR A 54 -9.14 -3.51 12.09
N GLN A 55 -8.00 -4.19 12.20
CA GLN A 55 -7.21 -4.39 13.41
C GLN A 55 -5.71 -4.14 13.11
N PRO A 56 -5.35 -2.88 12.75
CA PRO A 56 -4.02 -2.52 12.31
C PRO A 56 -2.95 -2.52 13.41
#